data_AF-A0AAJ0EDH6-F1
#
_entry.id   AF-A0AAJ0EDH6-F1
#
_cell.length_a   1.000
_cell.length_b   1.000
_cell.length_c   1.000
_cell.angle_alpha   90.00
_cell.angle_beta   90.00
_cell.angle_gamma   90.00
#
_symmetry.space_group_name_H-M   'P 1'
#
loop_
_entity.id
_entity.type
_entity.pdbx_description
1 polymer ?
#
loop_
_entity_poly.entity_id
_entity_poly.type
_entity_poly.pdbx_seq_one_letter_code
_entity_poly.pdbx_strand_id
1 'polypeptide(L)'
;MASAPSSDNPRASRPSNVDETIPTRDSSVTRVDRSFDSEKPQQPLGEKSEDAPSGGFFEDGPGRDEEAEGTRNREDLARAESSKQPEYTPDGKRIITEDECYHLLGYSWPAWKKWMLLSSIFAVQVSMNFNTSVFPSAVAPISEEFHVSEQAARSAQCAFLVLYAFGCELWAPWSEEFGRWKILQCSLFLVNMWQILAARAPNFGSIVVARALGGLSSAGGSVTLGMVADLYQPEEQQWAVLFVVLSSVLGTSVGPVAGGPIQKFLPWYWNLWIQMIFGVVVQAVHFFMPESRSTIIMDKEAKRRRKSGEDTNIYGPNEVKKPRLSMHEFAITWMRPFEMFLREPIVLSCSLLSGFSDALIFTFQEGFTPVFNKWGFGTLQKAWAFIPINIGYILAYISYVPWIIRDHRVIKAKGPDALVPERRLKWLLYLAPLETIGLFGFAWTSMGPPESHWIAPMIFSCLIAIANFAIYMSTVDYMIAAYGPYSASATGGNGFARDFLAGIAAMYSTPLYENIGSSRHTEYASTVLACLAFMVTIPVYLIYWKGPVIRERSKFAQSLDADRRSKGGRRVVEAPEEQLEPKNL
;
A
#
# COMPACT_ATOMS: atom_id res chain seq x y z
N MET A 1 -30.52 64.49 -33.56
CA MET A 1 -29.06 64.73 -33.58
C MET A 1 -28.42 63.35 -33.44
N ALA A 2 -28.04 62.65 -34.52
CA ALA A 2 -27.04 62.95 -35.57
C ALA A 2 -25.61 62.50 -35.15
N SER A 3 -24.80 61.85 -35.99
CA SER A 3 -25.04 61.12 -37.26
C SER A 3 -23.76 60.37 -37.69
N ALA A 4 -23.90 59.16 -38.27
CA ALA A 4 -22.86 58.47 -39.06
C ALA A 4 -22.84 59.01 -40.53
N PRO A 5 -22.06 58.52 -41.54
CA PRO A 5 -21.24 57.28 -41.61
C PRO A 5 -19.91 57.36 -42.45
N SER A 6 -19.38 56.19 -42.91
CA SER A 6 -18.55 55.94 -44.15
C SER A 6 -17.09 56.47 -44.22
N SER A 7 -16.13 55.91 -45.02
CA SER A 7 -16.08 54.71 -45.91
C SER A 7 -14.64 54.35 -46.38
N ASP A 8 -14.44 53.07 -46.77
CA ASP A 8 -13.58 52.49 -47.86
C ASP A 8 -12.03 52.66 -48.02
N ASN A 9 -11.30 51.52 -47.93
CA ASN A 9 -10.60 50.74 -49.02
C ASN A 9 -9.82 51.42 -50.19
N PRO A 10 -8.97 50.70 -50.99
CA PRO A 10 -7.97 49.64 -50.72
C PRO A 10 -6.66 49.72 -51.62
N ARG A 11 -5.79 48.66 -51.62
CA ARG A 11 -4.67 48.35 -52.59
C ARG A 11 -3.42 49.28 -52.52
N ALA A 12 -2.17 48.89 -52.80
CA ALA A 12 -1.46 47.61 -53.13
C ALA A 12 0.01 47.69 -52.58
N SER A 13 1.11 47.01 -52.99
CA SER A 13 1.48 46.11 -54.11
C SER A 13 2.73 45.21 -53.82
N ARG A 14 3.38 44.69 -54.87
CA ARG A 14 4.69 43.98 -55.04
C ARG A 14 5.15 44.25 -56.52
N PRO A 15 6.34 43.85 -57.08
CA PRO A 15 7.25 42.72 -56.72
C PRO A 15 8.79 42.94 -56.94
N SER A 16 9.59 41.84 -56.80
CA SER A 16 10.81 41.45 -57.59
C SER A 16 12.12 42.29 -57.59
N ASN A 17 13.35 41.77 -57.79
CA ASN A 17 13.93 40.40 -57.89
C ASN A 17 15.50 40.41 -57.89
N VAL A 18 16.16 39.28 -57.50
CA VAL A 18 17.42 38.68 -58.08
C VAL A 18 18.75 39.50 -57.91
N ASP A 19 20.01 39.01 -57.85
CA ASP A 19 20.79 37.79 -58.23
C ASP A 19 21.45 37.04 -57.02
N GLU A 20 21.64 35.70 -57.02
CA GLU A 20 22.82 34.85 -57.41
C GLU A 20 24.17 35.13 -56.69
N THR A 21 25.05 34.18 -56.33
CA THR A 21 25.47 32.89 -56.97
C THR A 21 25.86 31.75 -55.98
N ILE A 22 26.21 30.56 -56.51
CA ILE A 22 26.59 29.26 -55.87
C ILE A 22 27.87 28.76 -56.63
N PRO A 23 28.95 28.14 -56.04
CA PRO A 23 29.01 26.66 -55.91
C PRO A 23 30.01 25.94 -54.92
N THR A 24 29.56 24.75 -54.49
CA THR A 24 30.22 23.43 -54.23
C THR A 24 31.74 23.23 -53.93
N ARG A 25 32.01 22.59 -52.77
CA ARG A 25 32.46 21.17 -52.54
C ARG A 25 33.87 20.66 -52.98
N ASP A 26 34.35 19.63 -52.24
CA ASP A 26 35.46 18.67 -52.45
C ASP A 26 36.91 19.18 -52.19
N SER A 27 37.97 18.37 -51.97
CA SER A 27 38.18 17.06 -51.27
C SER A 27 39.71 16.76 -51.17
N SER A 28 40.16 15.63 -50.59
CA SER A 28 41.57 15.11 -50.51
C SER A 28 42.55 15.89 -49.57
N VAL A 29 43.31 15.28 -48.62
CA VAL A 29 44.51 14.37 -48.67
C VAL A 29 45.78 15.12 -49.13
N THR A 30 46.90 15.22 -48.40
CA THR A 30 47.95 14.19 -48.07
C THR A 30 48.88 14.74 -46.95
N ARG A 31 49.25 14.01 -45.87
CA ARG A 31 50.53 13.26 -45.59
C ARG A 31 51.84 14.09 -45.77
N VAL A 32 52.81 14.09 -44.85
CA VAL A 32 53.98 13.14 -44.77
C VAL A 32 54.89 13.42 -43.55
N ASP A 33 55.33 12.35 -42.86
CA ASP A 33 56.56 12.10 -42.05
C ASP A 33 57.06 13.11 -40.97
N ARG A 34 57.85 12.75 -39.94
CA ARG A 34 58.49 11.50 -39.43
C ARG A 34 58.69 11.69 -37.89
N SER A 35 59.27 10.85 -37.02
CA SER A 35 59.92 9.51 -36.96
C SER A 35 59.88 9.07 -35.46
N PHE A 36 60.54 8.06 -34.87
CA PHE A 36 61.47 6.95 -35.25
C PHE A 36 61.37 5.88 -34.12
N ASP A 37 61.60 4.59 -34.42
CA ASP A 37 62.02 3.40 -33.59
C ASP A 37 61.72 3.29 -32.07
N SER A 38 61.40 2.11 -31.49
CA SER A 38 61.27 0.71 -31.98
C SER A 38 60.12 -0.01 -31.19
N GLU A 39 59.87 -1.34 -31.12
CA GLU A 39 60.54 -2.57 -31.59
C GLU A 39 59.52 -3.75 -31.74
N LYS A 40 59.97 -5.02 -31.80
CA LYS A 40 59.13 -6.25 -31.90
C LYS A 40 59.95 -7.51 -31.55
N PRO A 41 59.34 -8.67 -31.17
CA PRO A 41 58.77 -9.61 -32.16
C PRO A 41 57.47 -10.36 -31.72
N GLN A 42 56.45 -10.48 -32.58
CA GLN A 42 56.00 -11.68 -33.37
C GLN A 42 55.21 -12.75 -32.56
N GLN A 43 53.94 -13.10 -32.86
CA GLN A 43 53.31 -13.75 -34.05
C GLN A 43 53.41 -15.30 -34.04
N PRO A 44 52.44 -16.07 -34.63
CA PRO A 44 51.70 -15.81 -35.89
C PRO A 44 50.15 -15.81 -35.81
N LEU A 45 49.50 -15.82 -36.98
CA LEU A 45 48.06 -15.59 -37.20
C LEU A 45 47.22 -16.88 -37.35
N GLY A 46 45.90 -16.73 -37.20
CA GLY A 46 44.84 -17.59 -37.75
C GLY A 46 43.71 -16.72 -38.32
N GLU A 47 42.97 -17.20 -39.32
CA GLU A 47 42.11 -16.35 -40.17
C GLU A 47 40.62 -16.29 -39.80
N LYS A 48 39.95 -15.33 -40.45
CA LYS A 48 38.53 -14.96 -40.37
C LYS A 48 37.55 -16.12 -40.53
N SER A 49 36.39 -15.97 -39.89
CA SER A 49 35.12 -15.91 -40.64
C SER A 49 34.15 -14.95 -39.92
N GLU A 50 33.21 -14.40 -40.67
CA GLU A 50 32.17 -13.49 -40.17
C GLU A 50 30.90 -14.31 -39.86
N ASP A 51 30.26 -14.07 -38.71
CA ASP A 51 28.79 -13.93 -38.65
C ASP A 51 28.29 -13.48 -37.28
N ALA A 52 27.24 -12.66 -37.31
CA ALA A 52 26.43 -12.20 -36.18
C ALA A 52 25.07 -11.72 -36.74
N PRO A 53 23.97 -11.65 -35.95
CA PRO A 53 23.90 -11.75 -34.49
C PRO A 53 22.78 -12.69 -33.95
N SER A 54 22.78 -12.95 -32.64
CA SER A 54 21.60 -12.76 -31.76
C SER A 54 21.94 -13.10 -30.30
N GLY A 55 21.29 -12.41 -29.36
CA GLY A 55 21.47 -12.67 -27.92
C GLY A 55 20.51 -13.75 -27.42
N GLY A 56 21.04 -14.88 -26.96
CA GLY A 56 20.31 -15.88 -26.18
C GLY A 56 20.21 -15.50 -24.70
N PHE A 57 19.14 -15.93 -24.03
CA PHE A 57 18.89 -15.69 -22.61
C PHE A 57 18.84 -17.04 -21.89
N PHE A 58 19.54 -17.18 -20.75
CA PHE A 58 19.88 -18.43 -20.02
C PHE A 58 21.00 -19.30 -20.63
N GLU A 59 22.22 -19.14 -20.08
CA GLU A 59 23.01 -20.12 -19.31
C GLU A 59 24.05 -19.27 -18.52
N ASP A 60 24.50 -19.62 -17.31
CA ASP A 60 25.39 -20.73 -16.96
C ASP A 60 25.17 -21.28 -15.52
N GLY A 61 25.83 -22.39 -15.20
CA GLY A 61 25.81 -23.06 -13.88
C GLY A 61 26.75 -22.46 -12.81
N PRO A 62 26.85 -23.09 -11.62
CA PRO A 62 27.58 -22.54 -10.47
C PRO A 62 29.10 -22.63 -10.63
N GLY A 63 29.76 -21.48 -10.69
CA GLY A 63 31.20 -21.34 -10.46
C GLY A 63 31.58 -21.62 -8.99
N ARG A 64 32.86 -21.90 -8.74
CA ARG A 64 33.40 -22.15 -7.38
C ARG A 64 33.85 -20.84 -6.73
N ASP A 65 33.17 -20.43 -5.66
CA ASP A 65 33.58 -19.32 -4.80
C ASP A 65 34.36 -19.83 -3.56
N GLU A 66 35.48 -20.52 -3.78
CA GLU A 66 36.47 -20.81 -2.73
C GLU A 66 37.57 -19.72 -2.71
N GLU A 67 37.26 -18.52 -2.18
CA GLU A 67 38.25 -17.57 -1.59
C GLU A 67 37.54 -16.30 -1.04
N ALA A 68 36.80 -16.44 0.07
CA ALA A 68 36.16 -15.30 0.75
C ALA A 68 36.04 -15.42 2.28
N GLU A 69 36.85 -16.27 2.93
CA GLU A 69 36.86 -16.41 4.41
C GLU A 69 37.59 -15.27 5.11
N GLY A 70 37.01 -14.07 5.05
CA GLY A 70 37.31 -13.02 6.03
C GLY A 70 36.85 -13.49 7.42
N THR A 71 37.75 -13.44 8.41
CA THR A 71 37.61 -14.02 9.76
C THR A 71 36.25 -13.77 10.40
N ARG A 72 35.35 -14.76 10.33
CA ARG A 72 34.16 -14.85 11.18
C ARG A 72 34.59 -15.26 12.59
N ASN A 73 33.96 -14.68 13.60
CA ASN A 73 34.33 -14.98 14.97
C ASN A 73 33.91 -16.42 15.32
N ARG A 74 34.71 -17.11 16.14
CA ARG A 74 34.48 -18.54 16.43
C ARG A 74 33.17 -18.78 17.18
N GLU A 75 32.72 -17.77 17.93
CA GLU A 75 31.43 -17.72 18.62
C GLU A 75 30.25 -17.48 17.66
N ASP A 76 30.44 -16.72 16.57
CA ASP A 76 29.40 -16.49 15.55
C ASP A 76 29.13 -17.78 14.75
N LEU A 77 30.19 -18.52 14.43
CA LEU A 77 30.08 -19.84 13.80
C LEU A 77 29.39 -20.84 14.75
N ALA A 78 29.79 -20.89 16.02
CA ALA A 78 29.13 -21.73 17.02
C ALA A 78 27.64 -21.38 17.23
N ARG A 79 27.27 -20.09 17.15
CA ARG A 79 25.86 -19.65 17.18
C ARG A 79 25.10 -19.99 15.91
N ALA A 80 25.73 -19.88 14.74
CA ALA A 80 25.16 -20.29 13.46
C ALA A 80 25.01 -21.82 13.31
N GLU A 81 25.71 -22.60 14.14
CA GLU A 81 25.45 -24.03 14.33
C GLU A 81 24.40 -24.29 15.42
N SER A 82 24.38 -23.49 16.49
CA SER A 82 23.33 -23.54 17.52
C SER A 82 21.92 -23.31 16.95
N SER A 83 21.74 -22.41 15.96
CA SER A 83 20.44 -22.21 15.31
C SER A 83 20.01 -23.34 14.35
N LYS A 84 20.85 -24.38 14.17
CA LYS A 84 20.51 -25.60 13.42
C LYS A 84 20.11 -26.75 14.33
N GLN A 85 20.19 -26.58 15.66
CA GLN A 85 19.75 -27.63 16.58
C GLN A 85 18.22 -27.71 16.58
N PRO A 86 17.62 -28.89 16.40
CA PRO A 86 16.17 -29.04 16.46
C PRO A 86 15.66 -28.71 17.86
N GLU A 87 14.64 -27.86 17.95
CA GLU A 87 14.01 -27.55 19.23
C GLU A 87 13.25 -28.79 19.77
N TYR A 88 13.46 -29.08 21.05
CA TYR A 88 12.72 -30.11 21.76
C TYR A 88 11.88 -29.48 22.86
N THR A 89 10.63 -29.92 22.94
CA THR A 89 9.78 -29.66 24.11
C THR A 89 10.32 -30.32 25.38
N PRO A 90 9.90 -29.87 26.59
CA PRO A 90 10.12 -30.62 27.83
C PRO A 90 9.61 -32.07 27.79
N ASP A 91 8.61 -32.35 26.95
CA ASP A 91 8.07 -33.69 26.68
C ASP A 91 8.94 -34.55 25.73
N GLY A 92 10.08 -34.04 25.25
CA GLY A 92 10.97 -34.75 24.31
C GLY A 92 10.47 -34.83 22.85
N LYS A 93 9.41 -34.09 22.49
CA LYS A 93 8.91 -33.98 21.11
C LYS A 93 9.76 -32.98 20.32
N ARG A 94 10.18 -33.36 19.10
CA ARG A 94 10.94 -32.50 18.17
C ARG A 94 10.00 -31.55 17.43
N ILE A 95 10.33 -30.26 17.41
CA ILE A 95 9.64 -29.24 16.62
C ILE A 95 10.36 -29.12 15.26
N ILE A 96 9.59 -29.10 14.18
CA ILE A 96 10.10 -28.87 12.82
C ILE A 96 10.43 -27.38 12.63
N THR A 97 11.61 -27.05 12.13
CA THR A 97 12.06 -25.66 11.93
C THR A 97 11.79 -25.16 10.51
N GLU A 98 11.80 -23.84 10.28
CA GLU A 98 11.65 -23.28 8.92
C GLU A 98 12.78 -23.73 7.99
N ASP A 99 14.03 -23.82 8.47
CA ASP A 99 15.18 -24.28 7.68
C ASP A 99 15.01 -25.75 7.22
N GLU A 100 14.40 -26.64 8.02
CA GLU A 100 14.08 -28.04 7.64
C GLU A 100 12.97 -28.18 6.58
N CYS A 101 12.26 -27.09 6.25
CA CYS A 101 11.12 -27.06 5.33
C CYS A 101 11.19 -25.93 4.29
N TYR A 102 12.29 -25.18 4.20
CA TYR A 102 12.33 -23.88 3.51
C TYR A 102 11.80 -23.93 2.08
N HIS A 103 12.13 -24.99 1.33
CA HIS A 103 11.68 -25.25 -0.04
C HIS A 103 10.16 -25.35 -0.23
N LEU A 104 9.37 -25.59 0.83
CA LEU A 104 7.91 -25.65 0.81
C LEU A 104 7.25 -24.30 1.18
N LEU A 105 7.97 -23.43 1.90
CA LEU A 105 7.47 -22.16 2.43
C LEU A 105 7.18 -21.15 1.31
N GLY A 106 6.35 -20.14 1.62
CA GLY A 106 6.00 -19.06 0.68
C GLY A 106 7.21 -18.37 0.05
N TYR A 107 8.30 -18.25 0.82
CA TYR A 107 9.58 -17.68 0.38
C TYR A 107 10.19 -18.40 -0.84
N SER A 108 10.10 -19.73 -0.92
CA SER A 108 10.67 -20.52 -2.02
C SER A 108 9.73 -20.75 -3.21
N TRP A 109 8.50 -20.22 -3.19
CA TRP A 109 7.57 -20.40 -4.29
C TRP A 109 8.03 -19.70 -5.58
N PRO A 110 7.82 -20.29 -6.77
CA PRO A 110 8.16 -19.67 -8.03
C PRO A 110 7.37 -18.38 -8.24
N ALA A 111 7.97 -17.40 -8.93
CA ALA A 111 7.44 -16.04 -9.04
C ALA A 111 5.98 -15.98 -9.53
N TRP A 112 5.59 -16.84 -10.48
CA TRP A 112 4.21 -16.91 -10.97
C TRP A 112 3.19 -17.25 -9.86
N LYS A 113 3.56 -18.11 -8.91
CA LYS A 113 2.69 -18.53 -7.79
C LYS A 113 2.58 -17.43 -6.74
N LYS A 114 3.68 -16.70 -6.48
CA LYS A 114 3.65 -15.50 -5.62
C LYS A 114 2.77 -14.41 -6.26
N TRP A 115 2.99 -14.09 -7.54
CA TRP A 115 2.19 -13.08 -8.24
C TRP A 115 0.72 -13.46 -8.39
N MET A 116 0.39 -14.73 -8.64
CA MET A 116 -1.00 -15.22 -8.63
C MET A 116 -1.71 -14.93 -7.30
N LEU A 117 -1.03 -15.19 -6.18
CA LEU A 117 -1.57 -14.90 -4.85
C LEU A 117 -1.65 -13.38 -4.59
N LEU A 118 -0.65 -12.60 -4.99
CA LEU A 118 -0.70 -11.13 -4.92
C LEU A 118 -1.85 -10.54 -5.77
N SER A 119 -2.15 -11.09 -6.95
CA SER A 119 -3.29 -10.68 -7.77
C SER A 119 -4.64 -11.03 -7.12
N SER A 120 -4.73 -12.16 -6.41
CA SER A 120 -5.91 -12.46 -5.58
C SER A 120 -6.04 -11.49 -4.41
N ILE A 121 -4.95 -11.18 -3.71
CA ILE A 121 -4.92 -10.20 -2.61
C ILE A 121 -5.33 -8.80 -3.11
N PHE A 122 -4.83 -8.38 -4.28
CA PHE A 122 -5.22 -7.14 -4.95
C PHE A 122 -6.74 -7.08 -5.16
N ALA A 123 -7.33 -8.16 -5.68
CA ALA A 123 -8.77 -8.24 -5.89
C ALA A 123 -9.58 -8.19 -4.57
N VAL A 124 -9.09 -8.85 -3.51
CA VAL A 124 -9.69 -8.79 -2.15
C VAL A 124 -9.68 -7.37 -1.60
N GLN A 125 -8.53 -6.69 -1.64
CA GLN A 125 -8.39 -5.36 -1.09
C GLN A 125 -9.21 -4.31 -1.87
N VAL A 126 -9.22 -4.40 -3.21
CA VAL A 126 -10.12 -3.58 -4.06
C VAL A 126 -11.58 -3.85 -3.69
N SER A 127 -11.99 -5.10 -3.47
CA SER A 127 -13.38 -5.43 -3.10
C SER A 127 -13.78 -4.91 -1.72
N MET A 128 -12.89 -4.97 -0.72
CA MET A 128 -13.17 -4.44 0.63
C MET A 128 -13.26 -2.91 0.61
N ASN A 129 -12.33 -2.23 -0.08
CA ASN A 129 -12.31 -0.78 -0.12
C ASN A 129 -13.34 -0.19 -1.11
N PHE A 130 -13.82 -0.97 -2.08
CA PHE A 130 -15.00 -0.62 -2.89
C PHE A 130 -16.29 -0.65 -2.05
N ASN A 131 -16.38 -1.55 -1.07
CA ASN A 131 -17.54 -1.68 -0.18
C ASN A 131 -17.71 -0.45 0.76
N THR A 132 -16.61 0.16 1.19
CA THR A 132 -16.64 1.43 1.94
C THR A 132 -16.99 2.62 1.04
N SER A 133 -16.39 2.68 -0.15
CA SER A 133 -16.34 3.87 -1.01
C SER A 133 -17.40 3.94 -2.12
N VAL A 134 -18.23 2.92 -2.34
CA VAL A 134 -19.41 3.08 -3.21
C VAL A 134 -20.66 3.49 -2.42
N PHE A 135 -20.66 3.32 -1.09
CA PHE A 135 -21.82 3.55 -0.23
C PHE A 135 -22.36 5.00 -0.22
N PRO A 136 -21.53 6.08 -0.24
CA PRO A 136 -22.03 7.46 -0.32
C PRO A 136 -23.01 7.75 -1.45
N SER A 137 -22.84 7.10 -2.61
CA SER A 137 -23.78 7.26 -3.73
C SER A 137 -25.18 6.68 -3.46
N ALA A 138 -25.37 5.95 -2.35
CA ALA A 138 -26.68 5.53 -1.85
C ALA A 138 -27.22 6.40 -0.69
N VAL A 139 -26.45 7.36 -0.15
CA VAL A 139 -26.87 8.17 1.03
C VAL A 139 -28.16 8.95 0.77
N ALA A 140 -28.23 9.70 -0.33
CA ALA A 140 -29.46 10.43 -0.69
C ALA A 140 -30.64 9.49 -1.03
N PRO A 141 -30.48 8.45 -1.88
CA PRO A 141 -31.54 7.45 -2.09
C PRO A 141 -32.03 6.73 -0.82
N ILE A 142 -31.17 6.47 0.17
CA ILE A 142 -31.56 5.89 1.48
C ILE A 142 -32.28 6.92 2.35
N SER A 143 -31.87 8.19 2.28
CA SER A 143 -32.51 9.32 2.94
C SER A 143 -33.95 9.52 2.44
N GLU A 144 -34.16 9.46 1.12
CA GLU A 144 -35.47 9.50 0.47
C GLU A 144 -36.34 8.30 0.87
N GLU A 145 -35.87 7.06 0.68
CA GLU A 145 -36.64 5.83 0.94
C GLU A 145 -37.10 5.69 2.41
N PHE A 146 -36.19 5.89 3.37
CA PHE A 146 -36.46 5.66 4.79
C PHE A 146 -36.86 6.92 5.57
N HIS A 147 -36.98 8.06 4.88
CA HIS A 147 -37.33 9.36 5.45
C HIS A 147 -36.43 9.79 6.63
N VAL A 148 -35.15 9.41 6.57
CA VAL A 148 -34.09 9.83 7.49
C VAL A 148 -33.29 10.96 6.86
N SER A 149 -32.61 11.82 7.63
CA SER A 149 -31.69 12.81 7.04
C SER A 149 -30.47 12.15 6.41
N GLU A 150 -29.83 12.79 5.41
CA GLU A 150 -28.56 12.28 4.86
C GLU A 150 -27.50 12.07 5.94
N GLN A 151 -27.46 12.97 6.93
CA GLN A 151 -26.53 12.89 8.05
C GLN A 151 -26.80 11.67 8.95
N ALA A 152 -28.06 11.24 9.07
CA ALA A 152 -28.39 9.95 9.68
C ALA A 152 -27.97 8.79 8.76
N ALA A 153 -28.23 8.86 7.45
CA ALA A 153 -27.82 7.82 6.50
C ALA A 153 -26.30 7.60 6.45
N ARG A 154 -25.47 8.65 6.57
CA ARG A 154 -24.01 8.58 6.72
C ARG A 154 -23.56 7.80 7.96
N SER A 155 -24.38 7.70 9.02
CA SER A 155 -24.03 6.88 10.20
C SER A 155 -23.84 5.39 9.85
N ALA A 156 -24.49 4.88 8.80
CA ALA A 156 -24.30 3.51 8.33
C ALA A 156 -22.94 3.30 7.62
N GLN A 157 -22.34 4.36 7.07
CA GLN A 157 -20.99 4.35 6.52
C GLN A 157 -19.94 4.45 7.63
N CYS A 158 -20.13 5.39 8.56
CA CYS A 158 -19.30 5.54 9.76
C CYS A 158 -19.26 4.24 10.58
N ALA A 159 -20.41 3.61 10.83
CA ALA A 159 -20.50 2.34 11.54
C ALA A 159 -19.75 1.20 10.84
N PHE A 160 -19.76 1.15 9.50
CA PHE A 160 -18.93 0.18 8.76
C PHE A 160 -17.44 0.49 8.96
N LEU A 161 -17.00 1.72 8.66
CA LEU A 161 -15.57 2.09 8.66
C LEU A 161 -14.94 2.00 10.05
N VAL A 162 -15.62 2.48 11.10
CA VAL A 162 -15.15 2.37 12.48
C VAL A 162 -15.03 0.91 12.92
N LEU A 163 -16.00 0.06 12.60
CA LEU A 163 -15.93 -1.36 12.95
C LEU A 163 -15.02 -2.17 12.01
N TYR A 164 -14.74 -1.70 10.80
CA TYR A 164 -13.72 -2.25 9.92
C TYR A 164 -12.32 -2.00 10.48
N ALA A 165 -12.05 -0.82 11.04
CA ALA A 165 -10.80 -0.54 11.75
C ALA A 165 -10.54 -1.54 12.89
N PHE A 166 -11.55 -1.84 13.72
CA PHE A 166 -11.43 -2.87 14.77
C PHE A 166 -11.46 -4.30 14.21
N GLY A 167 -12.20 -4.55 13.14
CA GLY A 167 -12.32 -5.86 12.47
C GLY A 167 -11.01 -6.30 11.83
N CYS A 168 -10.32 -5.40 11.12
CA CYS A 168 -9.02 -5.63 10.49
C CYS A 168 -8.00 -6.20 11.50
N GLU A 169 -7.91 -5.57 12.67
CA GLU A 169 -7.05 -6.06 13.76
C GLU A 169 -7.61 -7.29 14.45
N LEU A 170 -8.95 -7.42 14.58
CA LEU A 170 -9.58 -8.62 15.15
C LEU A 170 -9.25 -9.88 14.35
N TRP A 171 -9.29 -9.83 13.02
CA TRP A 171 -9.02 -10.99 12.16
C TRP A 171 -7.53 -11.35 12.06
N ALA A 172 -6.62 -10.42 12.33
CA ALA A 172 -5.18 -10.65 12.19
C ALA A 172 -4.67 -11.82 13.06
N PRO A 173 -4.88 -11.88 14.40
CA PRO A 173 -4.44 -13.02 15.21
C PRO A 173 -5.08 -14.35 14.80
N TRP A 174 -6.38 -14.38 14.46
CA TRP A 174 -7.01 -15.60 13.95
C TRP A 174 -6.34 -16.10 12.67
N SER A 175 -5.91 -15.20 11.78
CA SER A 175 -5.24 -15.57 10.52
C SER A 175 -3.85 -16.18 10.74
N GLU A 176 -3.22 -15.92 11.88
CA GLU A 176 -1.90 -16.45 12.23
C GLU A 176 -1.96 -17.84 12.88
N GLU A 177 -2.98 -18.09 13.69
CA GLU A 177 -3.24 -19.38 14.35
C GLU A 177 -3.96 -20.39 13.44
N PHE A 178 -4.94 -19.95 12.63
CA PHE A 178 -5.79 -20.86 11.84
C PHE A 178 -5.41 -20.95 10.35
N GLY A 179 -4.55 -20.05 9.88
CA GLY A 179 -4.12 -19.91 8.49
C GLY A 179 -4.83 -18.77 7.75
N ARG A 180 -4.10 -18.08 6.87
CA ARG A 180 -4.54 -16.86 6.20
C ARG A 180 -5.72 -17.16 5.26
N TRP A 181 -5.64 -18.26 4.50
CA TRP A 181 -6.66 -18.63 3.52
C TRP A 181 -8.03 -18.87 4.15
N LYS A 182 -8.09 -19.65 5.25
CA LYS A 182 -9.37 -19.95 5.92
C LYS A 182 -10.03 -18.70 6.49
N ILE A 183 -9.22 -17.82 7.07
CA ILE A 183 -9.72 -16.62 7.75
C ILE A 183 -10.16 -15.56 6.74
N LEU A 184 -9.43 -15.38 5.64
CA LEU A 184 -9.86 -14.47 4.58
C LEU A 184 -11.13 -14.99 3.87
N GLN A 185 -11.28 -16.32 3.70
CA GLN A 185 -12.53 -16.93 3.23
C GLN A 185 -13.70 -16.73 4.22
N CYS A 186 -13.48 -16.88 5.53
CA CYS A 186 -14.49 -16.65 6.55
C CYS A 186 -14.95 -15.18 6.59
N SER A 187 -13.99 -14.25 6.56
CA SER A 187 -14.23 -12.81 6.49
C SER A 187 -15.07 -12.45 5.26
N LEU A 188 -14.63 -12.84 4.06
CA LEU A 188 -15.35 -12.56 2.81
C LEU A 188 -16.77 -13.16 2.81
N PHE A 189 -16.93 -14.40 3.30
CA PHE A 189 -18.25 -15.02 3.43
C PHE A 189 -19.19 -14.20 4.33
N LEU A 190 -18.71 -13.79 5.52
CA LEU A 190 -19.50 -13.01 6.46
C LEU A 190 -19.84 -11.62 5.91
N VAL A 191 -18.88 -10.92 5.30
CA VAL A 191 -19.13 -9.63 4.63
C VAL A 191 -20.22 -9.78 3.56
N ASN A 192 -20.11 -10.79 2.69
CA ASN A 192 -21.13 -11.08 1.67
C ASN A 192 -22.50 -11.41 2.29
N MET A 193 -22.55 -12.15 3.41
CA MET A 193 -23.78 -12.47 4.13
C MET A 193 -24.45 -11.22 4.75
N TRP A 194 -23.68 -10.35 5.42
CA TRP A 194 -24.22 -9.10 5.97
C TRP A 194 -24.68 -8.15 4.86
N GLN A 195 -24.02 -8.17 3.70
CA GLN A 195 -24.41 -7.39 2.54
C GLN A 195 -25.80 -7.77 2.01
N ILE A 196 -26.17 -9.06 2.02
CA ILE A 196 -27.52 -9.54 1.67
C ILE A 196 -28.57 -8.95 2.63
N LEU A 197 -28.27 -8.95 3.94
CA LEU A 197 -29.16 -8.42 4.98
C LEU A 197 -29.32 -6.91 4.87
N ALA A 198 -28.26 -6.16 4.55
CA ALA A 198 -28.34 -4.74 4.24
C ALA A 198 -29.19 -4.47 2.98
N ALA A 199 -28.99 -5.26 1.93
CA ALA A 199 -29.69 -5.12 0.64
C ALA A 199 -31.17 -5.57 0.65
N ARG A 200 -31.63 -6.17 1.76
CA ARG A 200 -33.03 -6.56 2.03
C ARG A 200 -33.56 -5.95 3.35
N ALA A 201 -32.91 -4.92 3.86
CA ALA A 201 -33.24 -4.31 5.14
C ALA A 201 -34.65 -3.66 5.13
N PRO A 202 -35.55 -4.03 6.06
CA PRO A 202 -36.91 -3.48 6.12
C PRO A 202 -37.00 -2.10 6.81
N ASN A 203 -35.89 -1.60 7.37
CA ASN A 203 -35.79 -0.28 8.00
C ASN A 203 -34.31 0.17 8.06
N PHE A 204 -34.09 1.48 8.24
CA PHE A 204 -32.75 2.06 8.30
C PHE A 204 -31.86 1.47 9.42
N GLY A 205 -32.42 1.18 10.60
CA GLY A 205 -31.67 0.56 11.69
C GLY A 205 -31.08 -0.81 11.32
N SER A 206 -31.79 -1.59 10.51
CA SER A 206 -31.32 -2.87 9.97
C SER A 206 -30.17 -2.69 8.97
N ILE A 207 -30.15 -1.58 8.20
CA ILE A 207 -28.99 -1.20 7.38
C ILE A 207 -27.80 -0.89 8.29
N VAL A 208 -27.95 -0.04 9.31
CA VAL A 208 -26.85 0.32 10.23
C VAL A 208 -26.26 -0.92 10.89
N VAL A 209 -27.08 -1.84 11.41
CA VAL A 209 -26.60 -3.09 12.04
C VAL A 209 -25.92 -4.02 11.03
N ALA A 210 -26.47 -4.21 9.83
CA ALA A 210 -25.84 -5.04 8.81
C ALA A 210 -24.51 -4.43 8.30
N ARG A 211 -24.44 -3.10 8.16
CA ARG A 211 -23.19 -2.39 7.83
C ARG A 211 -22.15 -2.50 8.96
N ALA A 212 -22.57 -2.35 10.21
CA ALA A 212 -21.71 -2.51 11.39
C ALA A 212 -21.07 -3.92 11.45
N LEU A 213 -21.88 -4.96 11.26
CA LEU A 213 -21.42 -6.35 11.24
C LEU A 213 -20.57 -6.68 10.00
N GLY A 214 -20.87 -6.07 8.85
CA GLY A 214 -20.03 -6.13 7.65
C GLY A 214 -18.64 -5.51 7.86
N GLY A 215 -18.57 -4.36 8.53
CA GLY A 215 -17.30 -3.74 8.92
C GLY A 215 -16.49 -4.66 9.82
N LEU A 216 -17.06 -5.08 10.95
CA LEU A 216 -16.40 -6.00 11.90
C LEU A 216 -15.97 -7.33 11.26
N SER A 217 -16.67 -7.78 10.23
CA SER A 217 -16.34 -9.02 9.49
C SER A 217 -15.25 -8.86 8.43
N SER A 218 -14.77 -7.64 8.17
CA SER A 218 -13.77 -7.36 7.13
C SER A 218 -12.34 -7.45 7.67
N ALA A 219 -11.54 -8.39 7.16
CA ALA A 219 -10.19 -8.69 7.65
C ALA A 219 -9.08 -7.74 7.16
N GLY A 220 -9.36 -6.95 6.12
CA GLY A 220 -8.61 -5.74 5.76
C GLY A 220 -7.11 -5.90 5.48
N GLY A 221 -6.42 -4.76 5.64
CA GLY A 221 -5.00 -4.61 5.32
C GLY A 221 -4.06 -5.49 6.16
N SER A 222 -4.42 -5.80 7.40
CA SER A 222 -3.53 -6.48 8.34
C SER A 222 -3.38 -7.97 8.02
N VAL A 223 -4.43 -8.63 7.52
CA VAL A 223 -4.30 -10.00 6.98
C VAL A 223 -3.59 -9.99 5.62
N THR A 224 -3.88 -9.03 4.73
CA THR A 224 -3.28 -8.99 3.38
C THR A 224 -1.79 -8.65 3.39
N LEU A 225 -1.35 -7.70 4.22
CA LEU A 225 0.07 -7.41 4.48
C LEU A 225 0.75 -8.58 5.21
N GLY A 226 0.05 -9.25 6.13
CA GLY A 226 0.51 -10.49 6.75
C GLY A 226 0.84 -11.59 5.72
N MET A 227 0.03 -11.72 4.67
CA MET A 227 0.30 -12.64 3.56
C MET A 227 1.50 -12.23 2.70
N VAL A 228 1.77 -10.92 2.53
CA VAL A 228 3.02 -10.45 1.87
C VAL A 228 4.24 -10.86 2.70
N ALA A 229 4.17 -10.70 4.02
CA ALA A 229 5.23 -11.05 4.96
C ALA A 229 5.42 -12.57 5.20
N ASP A 230 4.47 -13.41 4.74
CA ASP A 230 4.60 -14.87 4.63
C ASP A 230 5.19 -15.31 3.25
N LEU A 231 5.34 -14.40 2.27
CA LEU A 231 5.78 -14.70 0.89
C LEU A 231 7.15 -14.11 0.51
N TYR A 232 7.55 -12.99 1.10
CA TYR A 232 8.76 -12.23 0.74
C TYR A 232 9.60 -11.91 1.97
N GLN A 233 10.91 -11.81 1.79
CA GLN A 233 11.81 -11.25 2.80
C GLN A 233 11.71 -9.71 2.82
N PRO A 234 12.00 -9.03 3.95
CA PRO A 234 11.85 -7.57 4.10
C PRO A 234 12.61 -6.72 3.06
N GLU A 235 13.65 -7.29 2.46
CA GLU A 235 14.51 -6.71 1.43
C GLU A 235 13.85 -6.72 0.05
N GLU A 236 13.05 -7.75 -0.26
CA GLU A 236 12.42 -7.98 -1.58
C GLU A 236 10.96 -7.53 -1.63
N GLN A 237 10.28 -7.44 -0.48
CA GLN A 237 8.84 -7.22 -0.37
C GLN A 237 8.34 -5.90 -1.01
N GLN A 238 9.22 -4.92 -1.28
CA GLN A 238 8.82 -3.56 -1.68
C GLN A 238 7.89 -3.56 -2.91
N TRP A 239 8.10 -4.47 -3.85
CA TRP A 239 7.22 -4.65 -5.02
C TRP A 239 5.82 -5.14 -4.65
N ALA A 240 5.74 -6.09 -3.72
CA ALA A 240 4.47 -6.63 -3.24
C ALA A 240 3.71 -5.60 -2.39
N VAL A 241 4.41 -4.87 -1.51
CA VAL A 241 3.83 -3.77 -0.73
C VAL A 241 3.31 -2.66 -1.66
N LEU A 242 4.08 -2.25 -2.67
CA LEU A 242 3.65 -1.24 -3.66
C LEU A 242 2.37 -1.67 -4.40
N PHE A 243 2.28 -2.95 -4.77
CA PHE A 243 1.12 -3.52 -5.47
C PHE A 243 -0.13 -3.63 -4.58
N VAL A 244 0.03 -4.03 -3.31
CA VAL A 244 -1.06 -4.08 -2.33
C VAL A 244 -1.52 -2.67 -1.93
N VAL A 245 -0.60 -1.72 -1.76
CA VAL A 245 -0.92 -0.30 -1.52
C VAL A 245 -1.74 0.29 -2.68
N LEU A 246 -1.35 0.03 -3.93
CA LEU A 246 -2.12 0.44 -5.11
C LEU A 246 -3.54 -0.15 -5.08
N SER A 247 -3.68 -1.44 -4.75
CA SER A 247 -4.98 -2.13 -4.69
C SER A 247 -5.92 -1.50 -3.66
N SER A 248 -5.37 -1.08 -2.52
CA SER A 248 -6.12 -0.41 -1.45
C SER A 248 -6.69 0.93 -1.90
N VAL A 249 -5.86 1.82 -2.43
CA VAL A 249 -6.31 3.18 -2.78
C VAL A 249 -7.14 3.23 -4.06
N LEU A 250 -6.90 2.33 -5.02
CA LEU A 250 -7.78 2.17 -6.19
C LEU A 250 -9.15 1.63 -5.79
N GLY A 251 -9.25 0.72 -4.82
CA GLY A 251 -10.54 0.27 -4.27
C GLY A 251 -11.38 1.45 -3.76
N THR A 252 -10.75 2.38 -3.01
CA THR A 252 -11.39 3.59 -2.48
C THR A 252 -11.76 4.60 -3.57
N SER A 253 -10.94 4.78 -4.61
CA SER A 253 -11.18 5.81 -5.64
C SER A 253 -11.99 5.35 -6.86
N VAL A 254 -12.19 4.04 -7.04
CA VAL A 254 -13.13 3.48 -8.04
C VAL A 254 -14.58 3.51 -7.53
N GLY A 255 -14.80 3.42 -6.22
CA GLY A 255 -16.12 3.48 -5.59
C GLY A 255 -16.98 4.68 -6.04
N PRO A 256 -16.51 5.94 -5.91
CA PRO A 256 -17.25 7.12 -6.37
C PRO A 256 -17.56 7.09 -7.88
N VAL A 257 -16.60 6.62 -8.70
CA VAL A 257 -16.69 6.59 -10.17
C VAL A 257 -17.77 5.61 -10.63
N ALA A 258 -17.88 4.44 -9.98
CA ALA A 258 -18.95 3.48 -10.21
C ALA A 258 -20.28 3.89 -9.55
N GLY A 259 -20.20 4.57 -8.41
CA GLY A 259 -21.34 4.99 -7.59
C GLY A 259 -22.28 5.96 -8.30
N GLY A 260 -21.75 6.93 -9.07
CA GLY A 260 -22.59 7.87 -9.83
C GLY A 260 -23.56 7.22 -10.84
N PRO A 261 -23.08 6.31 -11.72
CA PRO A 261 -23.95 5.48 -12.55
C PRO A 261 -24.97 4.67 -11.76
N ILE A 262 -24.58 4.06 -10.63
CA ILE A 262 -25.50 3.28 -9.78
C ILE A 262 -26.62 4.20 -9.24
N GLN A 263 -26.26 5.33 -8.63
CA GLN A 263 -27.19 6.33 -8.08
C GLN A 263 -28.15 6.89 -9.14
N LYS A 264 -27.70 7.05 -10.39
CA LYS A 264 -28.51 7.64 -11.45
C LYS A 264 -29.48 6.63 -12.10
N PHE A 265 -29.10 5.36 -12.19
CA PHE A 265 -29.81 4.39 -13.04
C PHE A 265 -30.42 3.20 -12.29
N LEU A 266 -30.12 3.00 -11.00
CA LEU A 266 -30.57 1.84 -10.22
C LEU A 266 -31.13 2.26 -8.85
N PRO A 267 -32.15 1.55 -8.32
CA PRO A 267 -32.60 1.71 -6.93
C PRO A 267 -31.48 1.53 -5.89
N TRP A 268 -31.62 2.19 -4.74
CA TRP A 268 -30.60 2.29 -3.69
C TRP A 268 -29.95 0.95 -3.30
N TYR A 269 -30.75 -0.13 -3.20
CA TYR A 269 -30.29 -1.45 -2.80
C TYR A 269 -29.32 -2.10 -3.81
N TRP A 270 -29.31 -1.69 -5.08
CA TRP A 270 -28.33 -2.19 -6.06
C TRP A 270 -26.90 -1.76 -5.76
N ASN A 271 -26.71 -0.64 -5.06
CA ASN A 271 -25.41 -0.25 -4.51
C ASN A 271 -24.82 -1.40 -3.67
N LEU A 272 -25.66 -2.06 -2.86
CA LEU A 272 -25.26 -3.14 -1.99
C LEU A 272 -25.12 -4.49 -2.74
N TRP A 273 -26.00 -4.79 -3.70
CA TRP A 273 -25.90 -6.00 -4.53
C TRP A 273 -24.65 -6.02 -5.41
N ILE A 274 -24.23 -4.87 -5.97
CA ILE A 274 -23.02 -4.81 -6.82
C ILE A 274 -21.76 -5.09 -6.01
N GLN A 275 -21.68 -4.56 -4.78
CA GLN A 275 -20.62 -4.92 -3.82
C GLN A 275 -20.62 -6.42 -3.50
N MET A 276 -21.80 -7.02 -3.28
CA MET A 276 -21.93 -8.46 -2.99
C MET A 276 -21.52 -9.33 -4.19
N ILE A 277 -21.93 -8.98 -5.41
CA ILE A 277 -21.55 -9.72 -6.63
C ILE A 277 -20.03 -9.69 -6.81
N PHE A 278 -19.41 -8.52 -6.63
CA PHE A 278 -17.95 -8.38 -6.70
C PHE A 278 -17.26 -9.18 -5.58
N GLY A 279 -17.72 -9.06 -4.34
CA GLY A 279 -17.21 -9.80 -3.18
C GLY A 279 -17.32 -11.32 -3.32
N VAL A 280 -18.40 -11.84 -3.92
CA VAL A 280 -18.58 -13.28 -4.20
C VAL A 280 -17.65 -13.76 -5.31
N VAL A 281 -17.49 -13.00 -6.40
CA VAL A 281 -16.52 -13.32 -7.47
C VAL A 281 -15.09 -13.34 -6.92
N VAL A 282 -14.73 -12.34 -6.11
CA VAL A 282 -13.41 -12.23 -5.48
C VAL A 282 -13.17 -13.32 -4.45
N GLN A 283 -14.19 -13.69 -3.66
CA GLN A 283 -14.12 -14.83 -2.76
C GLN A 283 -13.90 -16.15 -3.51
N ALA A 284 -14.58 -16.35 -4.65
CA ALA A 284 -14.38 -17.52 -5.52
C ALA A 284 -12.98 -17.55 -6.14
N VAL A 285 -12.44 -16.41 -6.59
CA VAL A 285 -11.04 -16.31 -7.07
C VAL A 285 -10.06 -16.66 -5.94
N HIS A 286 -10.29 -16.14 -4.73
CA HIS A 286 -9.44 -16.47 -3.58
C HIS A 286 -9.58 -17.92 -3.10
N PHE A 287 -10.69 -18.60 -3.40
CA PHE A 287 -10.92 -19.99 -2.96
C PHE A 287 -9.89 -20.95 -3.57
N PHE A 288 -9.48 -20.71 -4.81
CA PHE A 288 -8.47 -21.52 -5.50
C PHE A 288 -7.01 -21.18 -5.10
N MET A 289 -6.79 -20.24 -4.18
CA MET A 289 -5.45 -19.85 -3.75
C MET A 289 -4.84 -20.82 -2.72
N PRO A 290 -3.51 -20.99 -2.71
CA PRO A 290 -2.81 -21.76 -1.69
C PRO A 290 -2.71 -21.00 -0.35
N GLU A 291 -2.73 -21.74 0.75
CA GLU A 291 -2.36 -21.23 2.08
C GLU A 291 -0.88 -20.79 2.11
N SER A 292 -0.62 -19.57 2.61
CA SER A 292 0.73 -18.98 2.66
C SER A 292 1.45 -19.18 4.00
N ARG A 293 0.71 -19.33 5.11
CA ARG A 293 1.27 -19.26 6.46
C ARG A 293 2.28 -20.37 6.74
N SER A 294 3.55 -20.01 7.02
CA SER A 294 4.65 -20.97 7.29
C SER A 294 4.27 -22.04 8.31
N THR A 295 3.76 -21.66 9.48
CA THR A 295 3.44 -22.60 10.57
C THR A 295 2.39 -23.64 10.15
N ILE A 296 1.42 -23.26 9.32
CA ILE A 296 0.38 -24.15 8.78
C ILE A 296 0.91 -25.05 7.65
N ILE A 297 1.95 -24.63 6.92
CA ILE A 297 2.67 -25.46 5.95
C ILE A 297 3.53 -26.50 6.70
N MET A 298 4.28 -26.06 7.72
CA MET A 298 5.09 -26.91 8.61
C MET A 298 4.25 -27.95 9.36
N ASP A 299 3.09 -27.55 9.90
CA ASP A 299 2.09 -28.45 10.49
C ASP A 299 1.61 -29.55 9.53
N LYS A 300 1.52 -29.27 8.23
CA LYS A 300 1.10 -30.25 7.21
C LYS A 300 2.25 -31.21 6.88
N GLU A 301 3.47 -30.68 6.74
CA GLU A 301 4.67 -31.48 6.45
C GLU A 301 5.06 -32.37 7.63
N ALA A 302 4.99 -31.87 8.87
CA ALA A 302 5.19 -32.68 10.08
C ALA A 302 4.22 -33.87 10.14
N LYS A 303 2.93 -33.63 9.83
CA LYS A 303 1.91 -34.69 9.71
C LYS A 303 2.16 -35.62 8.51
N ARG A 304 2.84 -35.16 7.46
CA ARG A 304 3.26 -36.01 6.33
C ARG A 304 4.38 -36.96 6.77
N ARG A 305 5.49 -36.43 7.30
CA ARG A 305 6.67 -37.20 7.74
C ARG A 305 6.30 -38.22 8.83
N ARG A 306 5.42 -37.83 9.78
CA ARG A 306 4.88 -38.74 10.80
C ARG A 306 3.98 -39.85 10.25
N LYS A 307 3.36 -39.66 9.08
CA LYS A 307 2.50 -40.65 8.39
C LYS A 307 3.26 -41.52 7.39
N SER A 308 4.31 -41.01 6.75
CA SER A 308 5.19 -41.82 5.88
C SER A 308 6.19 -42.66 6.66
N GLY A 309 6.43 -42.35 7.94
CA GLY A 309 7.39 -43.04 8.79
C GLY A 309 8.83 -42.52 8.64
N GLU A 310 9.01 -41.38 7.98
CA GLU A 310 10.32 -40.71 7.82
C GLU A 310 10.86 -40.21 9.18
N ASP A 311 10.00 -39.61 10.00
CA ASP A 311 10.30 -39.26 11.40
C ASP A 311 8.98 -39.29 12.19
N THR A 312 8.89 -40.16 13.20
CA THR A 312 7.66 -40.35 14.01
C THR A 312 7.55 -39.39 15.19
N ASN A 313 8.61 -38.64 15.54
CA ASN A 313 8.63 -37.71 16.68
C ASN A 313 8.70 -36.23 16.28
N ILE A 314 8.58 -35.92 14.98
CA ILE A 314 8.42 -34.56 14.46
C ILE A 314 6.99 -34.03 14.65
N TYR A 315 6.87 -32.78 15.15
CA TYR A 315 5.65 -32.02 15.34
C TYR A 315 5.77 -30.61 14.74
N GLY A 316 4.65 -30.07 14.23
CA GLY A 316 4.57 -28.66 13.85
C GLY A 316 4.36 -27.74 15.07
N PRO A 317 4.72 -26.44 15.00
CA PRO A 317 4.64 -25.52 16.14
C PRO A 317 3.24 -25.47 16.77
N ASN A 318 2.18 -25.45 15.94
CA ASN A 318 0.80 -25.35 16.42
C ASN A 318 0.21 -26.72 16.83
N GLU A 319 0.96 -27.82 16.72
CA GLU A 319 0.64 -29.08 17.42
C GLU A 319 1.15 -29.12 18.86
N VAL A 320 2.14 -28.29 19.17
CA VAL A 320 2.84 -28.28 20.45
C VAL A 320 2.21 -27.28 21.43
N LYS A 321 1.87 -26.06 20.99
CA LYS A 321 1.18 -25.07 21.82
C LYS A 321 -0.13 -25.64 22.40
N LYS A 322 -0.25 -25.64 23.73
CA LYS A 322 -1.43 -26.06 24.50
C LYS A 322 -1.64 -25.10 25.68
N PRO A 323 -2.82 -24.46 25.82
CA PRO A 323 -3.97 -24.53 24.93
C PRO A 323 -3.70 -23.90 23.55
N ARG A 324 -4.41 -24.34 22.50
CA ARG A 324 -4.40 -23.71 21.17
C ARG A 324 -5.17 -22.39 21.08
N LEU A 325 -5.93 -22.07 22.12
CA LEU A 325 -6.74 -20.86 22.25
C LEU A 325 -6.63 -20.39 23.69
N SER A 326 -5.50 -19.78 24.01
CA SER A 326 -5.37 -18.96 25.20
C SER A 326 -6.04 -17.62 24.93
N MET A 327 -7.18 -17.37 25.58
CA MET A 327 -7.87 -16.07 25.46
C MET A 327 -6.99 -14.90 25.93
N HIS A 328 -5.97 -15.18 26.75
CA HIS A 328 -4.98 -14.21 27.22
C HIS A 328 -3.96 -13.86 26.13
N GLU A 329 -3.31 -14.84 25.49
CA GLU A 329 -2.40 -14.61 24.36
C GLU A 329 -3.13 -13.99 23.16
N PHE A 330 -4.38 -14.41 22.91
CA PHE A 330 -5.23 -13.78 21.91
C PHE A 330 -5.47 -12.30 22.23
N ALA A 331 -5.87 -11.97 23.46
CA ALA A 331 -6.11 -10.59 23.88
C ALA A 331 -4.84 -9.73 23.81
N ILE A 332 -3.68 -10.26 24.22
CA ILE A 332 -2.39 -9.57 24.09
C ILE A 332 -2.07 -9.30 22.61
N THR A 333 -2.21 -10.32 21.75
CA THR A 333 -1.86 -10.20 20.33
C THR A 333 -2.83 -9.30 19.56
N TRP A 334 -4.10 -9.26 19.96
CA TRP A 334 -5.10 -8.30 19.48
C TRP A 334 -4.91 -6.87 20.01
N MET A 335 -4.44 -6.70 21.26
CA MET A 335 -4.18 -5.37 21.84
C MET A 335 -2.90 -4.74 21.30
N ARG A 336 -1.89 -5.54 20.90
CA ARG A 336 -0.57 -5.06 20.48
C ARG A 336 -0.58 -3.97 19.39
N PRO A 337 -1.40 -4.02 18.32
CA PRO A 337 -1.48 -2.96 17.32
C PRO A 337 -1.95 -1.61 17.91
N PHE A 338 -2.95 -1.63 18.78
CA PHE A 338 -3.46 -0.43 19.47
C PHE A 338 -2.44 0.11 20.49
N GLU A 339 -1.75 -0.78 21.20
CA GLU A 339 -0.69 -0.41 22.14
C GLU A 339 0.51 0.21 21.43
N MET A 340 0.97 -0.37 20.33
CA MET A 340 2.03 0.21 19.49
C MET A 340 1.57 1.54 18.87
N PHE A 341 0.33 1.65 18.37
CA PHE A 341 -0.22 2.90 17.86
C PHE A 341 -0.19 4.03 18.89
N LEU A 342 -0.43 3.75 20.18
CA LEU A 342 -0.46 4.77 21.24
C LEU A 342 0.90 5.02 21.93
N ARG A 343 1.76 3.99 22.08
CA ARG A 343 3.04 4.09 22.80
C ARG A 343 4.23 4.42 21.89
N GLU A 344 4.31 3.83 20.69
CA GLU A 344 5.50 3.99 19.83
C GLU A 344 5.40 5.28 19.00
N PRO A 345 6.26 6.30 19.22
CA PRO A 345 6.09 7.61 18.59
C PRO A 345 6.20 7.58 17.06
N ILE A 346 6.93 6.60 16.51
CA ILE A 346 7.05 6.38 15.07
C ILE A 346 5.72 5.83 14.52
N VAL A 347 5.16 4.79 15.12
CA VAL A 347 3.88 4.19 14.69
C VAL A 347 2.78 5.23 14.80
N LEU A 348 2.68 5.94 15.92
CA LEU A 348 1.72 7.04 16.11
C LEU A 348 1.83 8.10 15.00
N SER A 349 3.03 8.63 14.75
CA SER A 349 3.24 9.70 13.76
C SER A 349 2.93 9.24 12.33
N CYS A 350 3.41 8.05 11.93
CA CYS A 350 3.17 7.50 10.61
C CYS A 350 1.69 7.14 10.39
N SER A 351 0.99 6.74 11.45
CA SER A 351 -0.42 6.31 11.39
C SER A 351 -1.39 7.48 11.44
N LEU A 352 -1.12 8.52 12.24
CA LEU A 352 -1.89 9.76 12.20
C LEU A 352 -1.76 10.46 10.85
N LEU A 353 -0.58 10.51 10.23
CA LEU A 353 -0.44 11.07 8.88
C LEU A 353 -1.14 10.20 7.83
N SER A 354 -0.90 8.88 7.83
CA SER A 354 -1.52 7.95 6.87
C SER A 354 -3.05 7.99 6.95
N GLY A 355 -3.61 8.02 8.17
CA GLY A 355 -5.05 8.06 8.39
C GLY A 355 -5.68 9.43 8.21
N PHE A 356 -4.99 10.53 8.50
CA PHE A 356 -5.43 11.87 8.08
C PHE A 356 -5.50 11.96 6.56
N SER A 357 -4.46 11.48 5.86
CA SER A 357 -4.41 11.49 4.41
C SER A 357 -5.55 10.68 3.77
N ASP A 358 -5.91 9.53 4.34
CA ASP A 358 -7.07 8.75 3.86
C ASP A 358 -8.41 9.39 4.20
N ALA A 359 -8.54 9.96 5.41
CA ALA A 359 -9.71 10.73 5.81
C ALA A 359 -9.98 11.93 4.89
N LEU A 360 -8.95 12.50 4.24
CA LEU A 360 -9.12 13.52 3.19
C LEU A 360 -9.79 12.95 1.93
N ILE A 361 -9.47 11.72 1.51
CA ILE A 361 -10.09 11.09 0.33
C ILE A 361 -11.58 10.84 0.57
N PHE A 362 -11.95 10.35 1.76
CA PHE A 362 -13.36 10.23 2.16
C PHE A 362 -14.02 11.61 2.37
N THR A 363 -13.28 12.61 2.85
CA THR A 363 -13.79 14.00 2.95
C THR A 363 -14.06 14.63 1.58
N PHE A 364 -13.24 14.30 0.58
CA PHE A 364 -13.46 14.67 -0.81
C PHE A 364 -14.63 13.91 -1.44
N GLN A 365 -14.90 12.67 -1.00
CA GLN A 365 -16.06 11.91 -1.46
C GLN A 365 -17.38 12.65 -1.22
N GLU A 366 -17.56 13.24 -0.03
CA GLU A 366 -18.69 14.13 0.23
C GLU A 366 -18.49 15.51 -0.40
N GLY A 367 -17.32 16.12 -0.17
CA GLY A 367 -17.02 17.52 -0.52
C GLY A 367 -17.04 17.87 -2.01
N PHE A 368 -16.84 16.89 -2.90
CA PHE A 368 -16.92 17.13 -4.35
C PHE A 368 -18.35 17.49 -4.80
N THR A 369 -19.39 17.05 -4.09
CA THR A 369 -20.77 17.40 -4.42
C THR A 369 -21.05 18.91 -4.28
N PRO A 370 -20.84 19.56 -3.11
CA PRO A 370 -21.02 21.01 -2.97
C PRO A 370 -20.02 21.84 -3.78
N VAL A 371 -18.79 21.35 -4.00
CA VAL A 371 -17.81 22.04 -4.88
C VAL A 371 -18.28 22.03 -6.33
N PHE A 372 -18.53 20.86 -6.94
CA PHE A 372 -18.88 20.78 -8.36
C PHE A 372 -20.33 21.22 -8.68
N ASN A 373 -21.20 21.34 -7.66
CA ASN A 373 -22.48 22.06 -7.78
C ASN A 373 -22.31 23.48 -8.35
N LYS A 374 -21.22 24.19 -8.02
CA LYS A 374 -20.97 25.57 -8.50
C LYS A 374 -20.84 25.69 -10.02
N TRP A 375 -20.46 24.62 -10.72
CA TRP A 375 -20.41 24.54 -12.19
C TRP A 375 -21.61 23.80 -12.80
N GLY A 376 -22.67 23.54 -12.02
CA GLY A 376 -23.90 22.89 -12.49
C GLY A 376 -23.75 21.39 -12.79
N PHE A 377 -22.76 20.70 -12.21
CA PHE A 377 -22.47 19.30 -12.56
C PHE A 377 -23.58 18.34 -12.08
N GLY A 378 -24.06 17.51 -13.02
CA GLY A 378 -24.94 16.38 -12.72
C GLY A 378 -24.21 15.19 -12.07
N THR A 379 -24.98 14.21 -11.59
CA THR A 379 -24.48 13.04 -10.82
C THR A 379 -23.29 12.33 -11.47
N LEU A 380 -23.34 12.11 -12.80
CA LEU A 380 -22.24 11.45 -13.53
C LEU A 380 -20.97 12.31 -13.58
N GLN A 381 -21.10 13.62 -13.77
CA GLN A 381 -19.96 14.55 -13.84
C GLN A 381 -19.27 14.68 -12.48
N LYS A 382 -20.03 14.67 -11.38
CA LYS A 382 -19.51 14.59 -10.00
C LYS A 382 -18.74 13.29 -9.76
N ALA A 383 -19.30 12.15 -10.15
CA ALA A 383 -18.62 10.85 -10.03
C ALA A 383 -17.34 10.75 -10.88
N TRP A 384 -17.35 11.32 -12.09
CA TRP A 384 -16.16 11.36 -12.95
C TRP A 384 -15.10 12.37 -12.51
N ALA A 385 -15.43 13.31 -11.61
CA ALA A 385 -14.45 14.20 -10.97
C ALA A 385 -13.43 13.44 -10.08
N PHE A 386 -13.66 12.17 -9.76
CA PHE A 386 -12.71 11.29 -9.05
C PHE A 386 -11.70 10.58 -9.98
N ILE A 387 -11.84 10.67 -11.31
CA ILE A 387 -10.86 10.11 -12.26
C ILE A 387 -9.45 10.72 -12.07
N PRO A 388 -9.27 12.04 -11.85
CA PRO A 388 -7.98 12.64 -11.48
C PRO A 388 -7.28 12.00 -10.26
N ILE A 389 -8.04 11.55 -9.25
CA ILE A 389 -7.48 10.86 -8.07
C ILE A 389 -6.91 9.49 -8.47
N ASN A 390 -7.66 8.72 -9.27
CA ASN A 390 -7.19 7.46 -9.83
C ASN A 390 -5.93 7.64 -10.70
N ILE A 391 -5.85 8.71 -11.50
CA ILE A 391 -4.66 9.08 -12.27
C ILE A 391 -3.48 9.39 -11.35
N GLY A 392 -3.69 10.15 -10.27
CA GLY A 392 -2.66 10.47 -9.29
C GLY A 392 -2.05 9.23 -8.62
N TYR A 393 -2.88 8.24 -8.28
CA TYR A 393 -2.40 6.95 -7.75
C TYR A 393 -1.55 6.16 -8.75
N ILE A 394 -1.92 6.15 -10.03
CA ILE A 394 -1.12 5.49 -11.08
C ILE A 394 0.21 6.22 -11.30
N LEU A 395 0.21 7.55 -11.32
CA LEU A 395 1.43 8.36 -11.44
C LEU A 395 2.37 8.15 -10.24
N ALA A 396 1.81 8.10 -9.02
CA ALA A 396 2.58 7.82 -7.81
C ALA A 396 3.19 6.41 -7.84
N TYR A 397 2.41 5.37 -8.17
CA TYR A 397 2.90 4.00 -8.34
C TYR A 397 4.08 3.92 -9.31
N ILE A 398 3.94 4.51 -10.50
CA ILE A 398 5.01 4.55 -11.51
C ILE A 398 6.26 5.28 -10.97
N SER A 399 6.08 6.35 -10.17
CA SER A 399 7.20 7.11 -9.61
C SER A 399 8.08 6.33 -8.61
N TYR A 400 7.53 5.31 -7.94
CA TYR A 400 8.30 4.44 -7.04
C TYR A 400 9.13 3.39 -7.80
N VAL A 401 8.77 3.01 -9.02
CA VAL A 401 9.44 1.94 -9.79
C VAL A 401 10.96 2.18 -9.96
N PRO A 402 11.46 3.37 -10.34
CA PRO A 402 12.90 3.62 -10.44
C PRO A 402 13.62 3.59 -9.07
N TRP A 403 12.93 3.97 -7.99
CA TRP A 403 13.46 3.94 -6.63
C TRP A 403 13.65 2.52 -6.12
N ILE A 404 12.64 1.66 -6.25
CA ILE A 404 12.73 0.26 -5.82
C ILE A 404 13.81 -0.48 -6.63
N ILE A 405 13.91 -0.24 -7.95
CA ILE A 405 15.00 -0.77 -8.79
C ILE A 405 16.38 -0.30 -8.27
N ARG A 406 16.53 0.98 -7.90
CA ARG A 406 17.78 1.53 -7.36
C ARG A 406 18.15 0.90 -6.01
N ASP A 407 17.17 0.67 -5.15
CA ASP A 407 17.37 0.13 -3.81
C ASP A 407 17.69 -1.38 -3.87
N HIS A 408 16.98 -2.16 -4.69
CA HIS A 408 17.30 -3.56 -4.98
C HIS A 408 18.72 -3.75 -5.56
N ARG A 409 19.16 -2.86 -6.47
CA ARG A 409 20.54 -2.88 -6.99
C ARG A 409 21.59 -2.62 -5.90
N VAL A 410 21.27 -1.80 -4.89
CA VAL A 410 22.17 -1.52 -3.77
C VAL A 410 22.21 -2.69 -2.78
N ILE A 411 21.06 -3.31 -2.47
CA ILE A 411 21.01 -4.55 -1.67
C ILE A 411 21.85 -5.64 -2.33
N LYS A 412 21.63 -5.91 -3.63
CA LYS A 412 22.38 -6.96 -4.36
C LYS A 412 23.89 -6.69 -4.43
N ALA A 413 24.33 -5.42 -4.40
CA ALA A 413 25.73 -5.04 -4.49
C ALA A 413 26.45 -4.87 -3.13
N LYS A 414 25.72 -4.79 -2.01
CA LYS A 414 26.29 -4.47 -0.69
C LYS A 414 25.72 -5.28 0.49
N GLY A 415 24.80 -6.21 0.24
CA GLY A 415 24.14 -7.04 1.26
C GLY A 415 22.87 -6.39 1.85
N PRO A 416 22.11 -7.15 2.66
CA PRO A 416 20.83 -6.70 3.25
C PRO A 416 20.94 -5.41 4.05
N ASP A 417 21.95 -5.31 4.94
CA ASP A 417 22.12 -4.19 5.87
C ASP A 417 22.59 -2.88 5.20
N ALA A 418 22.77 -2.86 3.88
CA ALA A 418 23.21 -1.69 3.12
C ALA A 418 22.16 -0.57 3.03
N LEU A 419 20.90 -0.83 3.42
CA LEU A 419 19.81 0.16 3.44
C LEU A 419 19.23 0.31 4.85
N VAL A 420 19.56 1.43 5.50
CA VAL A 420 18.84 1.86 6.71
C VAL A 420 17.34 2.08 6.39
N PRO A 421 16.40 1.67 7.27
CA PRO A 421 14.96 1.80 7.05
C PRO A 421 14.54 3.20 6.59
N GLU A 422 15.16 4.25 7.13
CA GLU A 422 14.86 5.66 6.86
C GLU A 422 14.98 6.02 5.37
N ARG A 423 15.74 5.25 4.58
CA ARG A 423 15.81 5.43 3.12
C ARG A 423 14.47 5.16 2.41
N ARG A 424 13.61 4.29 2.96
CA ARG A 424 12.26 4.00 2.43
C ARG A 424 11.32 5.21 2.52
N LEU A 425 11.62 6.17 3.40
CA LEU A 425 10.94 7.48 3.47
C LEU A 425 11.49 8.52 2.49
N LYS A 426 12.64 8.29 1.84
CA LYS A 426 13.34 9.34 1.07
C LYS A 426 12.54 9.88 -0.10
N TRP A 427 11.75 9.05 -0.79
CA TRP A 427 10.90 9.51 -1.89
C TRP A 427 9.68 10.29 -1.39
N LEU A 428 9.11 9.90 -0.25
CA LEU A 428 8.01 10.61 0.41
C LEU A 428 8.36 12.06 0.76
N LEU A 429 9.62 12.38 1.08
CA LEU A 429 10.05 13.77 1.35
C LEU A 429 9.78 14.75 0.20
N TYR A 430 9.66 14.26 -1.03
CA TYR A 430 9.36 15.05 -2.22
C TYR A 430 7.86 15.06 -2.56
N LEU A 431 7.10 14.03 -2.14
CA LEU A 431 5.69 13.86 -2.48
C LEU A 431 4.74 14.31 -1.36
N ALA A 432 5.11 14.23 -0.08
CA ALA A 432 4.30 14.72 1.04
C ALA A 432 3.88 16.20 0.92
N PRO A 433 4.73 17.13 0.44
CA PRO A 433 4.31 18.52 0.23
C PRO A 433 3.16 18.68 -0.77
N LEU A 434 2.95 17.73 -1.69
CA LEU A 434 1.87 17.76 -2.67
C LEU A 434 0.48 17.60 -2.03
N GLU A 435 0.39 17.06 -0.81
CA GLU A 435 -0.85 17.06 -0.03
C GLU A 435 -1.23 18.48 0.38
N THR A 436 -0.29 19.20 1.00
CA THR A 436 -0.48 20.58 1.46
C THR A 436 -0.69 21.54 0.27
N ILE A 437 0.18 21.47 -0.74
CA ILE A 437 0.08 22.28 -1.98
C ILE A 437 -1.23 21.96 -2.72
N GLY A 438 -1.60 20.67 -2.77
CA GLY A 438 -2.84 20.20 -3.34
C GLY A 438 -4.07 20.77 -2.62
N LEU A 439 -4.12 20.73 -1.29
CA LEU A 439 -5.26 21.25 -0.52
C LEU A 439 -5.40 22.76 -0.61
N PHE A 440 -4.30 23.52 -0.54
CA PHE A 440 -4.35 24.98 -0.78
C PHE A 440 -4.80 25.30 -2.22
N GLY A 441 -4.27 24.60 -3.22
CA GLY A 441 -4.69 24.79 -4.61
C GLY A 441 -6.15 24.41 -4.84
N PHE A 442 -6.62 23.29 -4.29
CA PHE A 442 -8.01 22.87 -4.34
C PHE A 442 -8.93 23.90 -3.66
N ALA A 443 -8.56 24.37 -2.47
CA ALA A 443 -9.31 25.39 -1.73
C ALA A 443 -9.55 26.65 -2.57
N TRP A 444 -8.50 27.24 -3.12
CA TRP A 444 -8.59 28.52 -3.83
C TRP A 444 -8.95 28.39 -5.32
N THR A 445 -9.14 27.17 -5.83
CA THR A 445 -9.74 26.92 -7.16
C THR A 445 -11.16 26.36 -7.09
N SER A 446 -11.65 26.01 -5.89
CA SER A 446 -13.05 25.64 -5.64
C SER A 446 -14.03 26.82 -5.64
N MET A 447 -13.61 28.02 -6.09
CA MET A 447 -14.44 29.24 -6.02
C MET A 447 -15.71 29.17 -6.87
N GLY A 448 -15.67 28.50 -8.03
CA GLY A 448 -16.76 28.45 -9.01
C GLY A 448 -16.57 29.43 -10.17
N PRO A 449 -17.55 29.56 -11.09
CA PRO A 449 -17.58 30.63 -12.09
C PRO A 449 -18.03 31.97 -11.47
N PRO A 450 -17.47 33.11 -11.90
CA PRO A 450 -16.48 33.27 -12.97
C PRO A 450 -15.01 33.07 -12.55
N GLU A 451 -14.69 32.94 -11.27
CA GLU A 451 -13.32 33.02 -10.76
C GLU A 451 -12.41 31.83 -11.12
N SER A 452 -12.96 30.64 -11.36
CA SER A 452 -12.16 29.46 -11.69
C SER A 452 -12.84 28.46 -12.63
N HIS A 453 -12.01 27.75 -13.40
CA HIS A 453 -12.44 26.67 -14.27
C HIS A 453 -12.40 25.33 -13.54
N TRP A 454 -13.44 24.50 -13.69
CA TRP A 454 -13.63 23.22 -12.98
C TRP A 454 -12.44 22.24 -13.07
N ILE A 455 -11.57 22.37 -14.08
CA ILE A 455 -10.38 21.53 -14.24
C ILE A 455 -9.29 21.84 -13.20
N ALA A 456 -9.28 23.05 -12.63
CA ALA A 456 -8.26 23.47 -11.67
C ALA A 456 -8.33 22.68 -10.34
N PRO A 457 -9.48 22.57 -9.64
CA PRO A 457 -9.57 21.71 -8.46
C PRO A 457 -9.35 20.22 -8.81
N MET A 458 -9.71 19.77 -10.02
CA MET A 458 -9.38 18.41 -10.48
C MET A 458 -7.87 18.16 -10.54
N ILE A 459 -7.07 19.08 -11.09
CA ILE A 459 -5.60 18.97 -11.12
C ILE A 459 -5.04 18.92 -9.70
N PHE A 460 -5.54 19.75 -8.79
CA PHE A 460 -5.09 19.74 -7.39
C PHE A 460 -5.49 18.47 -6.63
N SER A 461 -6.65 17.87 -6.92
CA SER A 461 -7.02 16.56 -6.36
C SER A 461 -6.09 15.42 -6.80
N CYS A 462 -5.52 15.49 -8.01
CA CYS A 462 -4.50 14.56 -8.48
C CYS A 462 -3.20 14.69 -7.67
N LEU A 463 -2.79 15.91 -7.30
CA LEU A 463 -1.62 16.13 -6.42
C LEU A 463 -1.82 15.56 -5.01
N ILE A 464 -3.02 15.71 -4.45
CA ILE A 464 -3.38 15.11 -3.15
C ILE A 464 -3.35 13.59 -3.24
N ALA A 465 -3.88 13.00 -4.32
CA ALA A 465 -3.82 11.55 -4.54
C ALA A 465 -2.38 11.03 -4.67
N ILE A 466 -1.48 11.77 -5.36
CA ILE A 466 -0.06 11.41 -5.45
C ILE A 466 0.58 11.37 -4.05
N ALA A 467 0.28 12.37 -3.21
CA ALA A 467 0.79 12.41 -1.84
C ALA A 467 0.20 11.29 -0.97
N ASN A 468 -1.11 11.05 -1.02
CA ASN A 468 -1.82 10.02 -0.26
C ASN A 468 -1.27 8.61 -0.55
N PHE A 469 -1.04 8.27 -1.82
CA PHE A 469 -0.37 7.02 -2.19
C PHE A 469 1.05 6.95 -1.60
N ALA A 470 1.84 8.02 -1.74
CA ALA A 470 3.22 8.03 -1.27
C ALA A 470 3.33 7.93 0.26
N ILE A 471 2.45 8.64 0.97
CA ILE A 471 2.32 8.58 2.42
C ILE A 471 2.05 7.14 2.85
N TYR A 472 1.03 6.49 2.27
CA TYR A 472 0.68 5.13 2.64
C TYR A 472 1.79 4.13 2.29
N MET A 473 2.34 4.19 1.07
CA MET A 473 3.44 3.33 0.63
C MET A 473 4.68 3.43 1.53
N SER A 474 5.22 4.64 1.70
CA SER A 474 6.46 4.83 2.44
C SER A 474 6.29 4.68 3.95
N THR A 475 5.11 4.95 4.53
CA THR A 475 4.90 4.66 5.97
C THR A 475 4.84 3.16 6.23
N VAL A 476 4.06 2.39 5.44
CA VAL A 476 4.01 0.92 5.55
C VAL A 476 5.38 0.30 5.32
N ASP A 477 6.08 0.64 4.24
CA ASP A 477 7.39 0.08 3.91
C ASP A 477 8.46 0.45 4.96
N TYR A 478 8.38 1.64 5.56
CA TYR A 478 9.25 2.04 6.69
C TYR A 478 8.95 1.21 7.96
N MET A 479 7.69 1.08 8.37
CA MET A 479 7.34 0.35 9.59
C MET A 479 7.71 -1.13 9.49
N ILE A 480 7.54 -1.77 8.33
CA ILE A 480 7.95 -3.18 8.18
C ILE A 480 9.47 -3.31 8.33
N ALA A 481 10.24 -2.40 7.73
CA ALA A 481 11.70 -2.41 7.82
C ALA A 481 12.25 -2.04 9.20
N ALA A 482 11.53 -1.21 9.97
CA ALA A 482 11.92 -0.76 11.31
C ALA A 482 11.51 -1.74 12.43
N TYR A 483 10.31 -2.34 12.35
CA TYR A 483 9.76 -3.21 13.42
C TYR A 483 9.91 -4.71 13.15
N GLY A 484 10.29 -5.13 11.94
CA GLY A 484 10.75 -6.50 11.64
C GLY A 484 9.77 -7.61 12.06
N PRO A 485 10.06 -8.39 13.12
CA PRO A 485 9.11 -9.35 13.71
C PRO A 485 7.72 -8.77 13.99
N TYR A 486 7.65 -7.57 14.60
CA TYR A 486 6.41 -6.90 14.98
C TYR A 486 5.85 -5.97 13.90
N SER A 487 6.38 -6.04 12.67
CA SER A 487 5.92 -5.27 11.52
C SER A 487 4.41 -5.38 11.29
N ALA A 488 3.83 -6.57 11.46
CA ALA A 488 2.39 -6.79 11.33
C ALA A 488 1.58 -5.93 12.31
N SER A 489 1.94 -5.89 13.60
CA SER A 489 1.25 -5.06 14.60
C SER A 489 1.48 -3.56 14.39
N ALA A 490 2.69 -3.15 13.97
CA ALA A 490 2.99 -1.75 13.65
C ALA A 490 2.18 -1.26 12.42
N THR A 491 2.07 -2.08 11.37
CA THR A 491 1.25 -1.77 10.19
C THR A 491 -0.25 -1.90 10.46
N GLY A 492 -0.67 -2.78 11.37
CA GLY A 492 -2.04 -2.86 11.85
C GLY A 492 -2.51 -1.59 12.56
N GLY A 493 -1.66 -0.99 13.41
CA GLY A 493 -1.90 0.34 13.98
C GLY A 493 -2.09 1.45 12.91
N ASN A 494 -1.49 1.29 11.73
CA ASN A 494 -1.67 2.19 10.58
C ASN A 494 -2.99 1.94 9.84
N GLY A 495 -3.34 0.67 9.60
CA GLY A 495 -4.64 0.27 9.05
C GLY A 495 -5.80 0.78 9.91
N PHE A 496 -5.75 0.48 11.22
CA PHE A 496 -6.68 0.99 12.21
C PHE A 496 -6.84 2.52 12.12
N ALA A 497 -5.74 3.28 12.13
CA ALA A 497 -5.81 4.74 12.07
C ALA A 497 -6.44 5.27 10.77
N ARG A 498 -6.25 4.57 9.63
CA ARG A 498 -6.88 4.92 8.35
C ARG A 498 -8.38 4.70 8.37
N ASP A 499 -8.83 3.48 8.62
CA ASP A 499 -10.25 3.13 8.59
C ASP A 499 -11.04 3.87 9.69
N PHE A 500 -10.46 4.07 10.87
CA PHE A 500 -11.09 4.79 11.98
C PHE A 500 -11.26 6.29 11.69
N LEU A 501 -10.21 6.97 11.18
CA LEU A 501 -10.29 8.39 10.83
C LEU A 501 -11.16 8.62 9.59
N ALA A 502 -11.17 7.69 8.63
CA ALA A 502 -12.12 7.69 7.51
C ALA A 502 -13.58 7.55 7.97
N GLY A 503 -13.86 6.68 8.95
CA GLY A 503 -15.19 6.54 9.54
C GLY A 503 -15.66 7.80 10.26
N ILE A 504 -14.76 8.47 10.98
CA ILE A 504 -15.03 9.77 11.61
C ILE A 504 -15.24 10.87 10.56
N ALA A 505 -14.48 10.87 9.46
CA ALA A 505 -14.64 11.81 8.35
C ALA A 505 -16.06 11.77 7.77
N ALA A 506 -16.59 10.57 7.49
CA ALA A 506 -17.96 10.40 6.98
C ALA A 506 -19.05 11.08 7.84
N MET A 507 -18.79 11.41 9.11
CA MET A 507 -19.70 12.21 9.93
C MET A 507 -19.42 13.72 9.91
N TYR A 508 -18.18 14.20 9.77
CA TYR A 508 -17.87 15.64 9.81
C TYR A 508 -17.80 16.32 8.44
N SER A 509 -17.51 15.60 7.35
CA SER A 509 -17.14 16.22 6.07
C SER A 509 -18.22 17.13 5.49
N THR A 510 -19.49 16.72 5.48
CA THR A 510 -20.58 17.58 4.99
C THR A 510 -20.82 18.79 5.90
N PRO A 511 -20.97 18.65 7.25
CA PRO A 511 -20.99 19.79 8.16
C PRO A 511 -19.80 20.75 8.01
N LEU A 512 -18.58 20.25 7.74
CA LEU A 512 -17.38 21.03 7.48
C LEU A 512 -17.55 21.91 6.24
N TYR A 513 -18.01 21.31 5.13
CA TYR A 513 -18.19 21.98 3.84
C TYR A 513 -19.39 22.94 3.77
N GLU A 514 -20.38 22.78 4.64
CA GLU A 514 -21.59 23.60 4.68
C GLU A 514 -21.55 24.74 5.72
N ASN A 515 -20.89 24.55 6.88
CA ASN A 515 -21.04 25.45 8.03
C ASN A 515 -19.78 26.27 8.39
N ILE A 516 -18.60 25.97 7.83
CA ILE A 516 -17.37 26.73 8.16
C ILE A 516 -17.37 28.08 7.44
N GLY A 517 -17.13 29.17 8.18
CA GLY A 517 -17.08 30.53 7.62
C GLY A 517 -18.45 31.11 7.27
N SER A 518 -18.46 32.29 6.63
CA SER A 518 -19.68 33.11 6.43
C SER A 518 -20.03 33.42 4.98
N SER A 519 -19.27 32.89 4.01
CA SER A 519 -19.47 33.17 2.58
C SER A 519 -18.74 32.22 1.62
N ARG A 520 -17.57 31.70 2.01
CA ARG A 520 -16.71 30.82 1.20
C ARG A 520 -16.46 29.48 1.88
N HIS A 521 -17.55 28.76 2.15
CA HIS A 521 -17.52 27.56 3.01
C HIS A 521 -16.59 26.46 2.47
N THR A 522 -16.64 26.18 1.17
CA THR A 522 -15.80 25.18 0.50
C THR A 522 -14.30 25.49 0.53
N GLU A 523 -13.96 26.77 0.47
CA GLU A 523 -12.62 27.30 0.39
C GLU A 523 -12.00 27.38 1.80
N TYR A 524 -12.76 27.83 2.80
CA TYR A 524 -12.31 27.85 4.19
C TYR A 524 -12.19 26.44 4.77
N ALA A 525 -13.14 25.53 4.52
CA ALA A 525 -13.05 24.12 4.93
C ALA A 525 -11.76 23.47 4.38
N SER A 526 -11.53 23.59 3.07
CA SER A 526 -10.33 23.05 2.42
C SER A 526 -9.03 23.74 2.88
N THR A 527 -9.07 25.03 3.24
CA THR A 527 -7.91 25.77 3.79
C THR A 527 -7.57 25.28 5.21
N VAL A 528 -8.57 24.99 6.06
CA VAL A 528 -8.32 24.39 7.39
C VAL A 528 -7.67 23.01 7.25
N LEU A 529 -8.15 22.18 6.31
CA LEU A 529 -7.53 20.90 5.99
C LEU A 529 -6.09 21.07 5.46
N ALA A 530 -5.81 22.09 4.63
CA ALA A 530 -4.46 22.39 4.16
C ALA A 530 -3.48 22.78 5.29
N CYS A 531 -3.94 23.58 6.26
CA CYS A 531 -3.16 23.90 7.45
C CYS A 531 -2.88 22.67 8.33
N LEU A 532 -3.86 21.77 8.47
CA LEU A 532 -3.68 20.50 9.19
C LEU A 532 -2.69 19.58 8.47
N ALA A 533 -2.77 19.46 7.14
CA ALA A 533 -1.83 18.70 6.32
C ALA A 533 -0.38 19.18 6.49
N PHE A 534 -0.17 20.51 6.52
CA PHE A 534 1.14 21.08 6.81
C PHE A 534 1.66 20.67 8.19
N MET A 535 0.79 20.62 9.21
CA MET A 535 1.17 20.18 10.56
C MET A 535 1.49 18.68 10.62
N VAL A 536 0.69 17.80 10.02
CA VAL A 536 0.89 16.33 10.11
C VAL A 536 1.99 15.80 9.20
N THR A 537 2.42 16.55 8.17
CA THR A 537 3.55 16.17 7.31
C THR A 537 4.93 16.48 7.93
N ILE A 538 5.04 17.45 8.85
CA ILE A 538 6.29 17.79 9.57
C ILE A 538 6.96 16.57 10.25
N PRO A 539 6.23 15.70 10.98
CA PRO A 539 6.78 14.46 11.54
C PRO A 539 7.58 13.58 10.57
N VAL A 540 7.26 13.54 9.26
CA VAL A 540 8.02 12.73 8.28
C VAL A 540 9.47 13.20 8.18
N TYR A 541 9.68 14.52 8.11
CA TYR A 541 11.02 15.12 8.04
C TYR A 541 11.79 14.91 9.35
N LEU A 542 11.09 14.96 10.49
CA LEU A 542 11.68 14.65 11.79
C LEU A 542 12.09 13.18 11.90
N ILE A 543 11.27 12.23 11.44
CA ILE A 543 11.59 10.80 11.44
C ILE A 543 12.71 10.48 10.43
N TYR A 544 12.74 11.12 9.26
CA TYR A 544 13.83 10.90 8.30
C TYR A 544 15.19 11.42 8.80
N TRP A 545 15.22 12.61 9.43
CA TRP A 545 16.48 13.19 9.91
C TRP A 545 16.91 12.75 11.33
N LYS A 546 15.96 12.35 12.19
CA LYS A 546 16.24 11.92 13.58
C LYS A 546 15.85 10.48 13.88
N GLY A 547 15.39 9.70 12.89
CA GLY A 547 14.96 8.31 13.02
C GLY A 547 15.90 7.42 13.85
N PRO A 548 17.22 7.43 13.62
CA PRO A 548 18.17 6.70 14.46
C PRO A 548 18.09 7.11 15.93
N VAL A 549 18.07 8.41 16.24
CA VAL A 549 17.98 8.95 17.62
C VAL A 549 16.62 8.69 18.27
N ILE A 550 15.55 8.52 17.48
CA ILE A 550 14.21 8.17 17.96
C ILE A 550 14.15 6.66 18.27
N ARG A 551 14.70 5.82 17.39
CA ARG A 551 14.83 4.36 17.61
C ARG A 551 15.75 4.04 18.78
N GLU A 552 16.88 4.75 18.92
CA GLU A 552 17.76 4.69 20.10
C GLU A 552 17.08 5.15 21.41
N ARG A 553 15.84 5.65 21.38
CA ARG A 553 15.04 6.02 22.57
C ARG A 553 13.82 5.14 22.80
N SER A 554 13.36 4.39 21.80
CA SER A 554 12.39 3.31 22.02
C SER A 554 13.13 2.08 22.58
N LYS A 555 12.75 1.66 23.78
CA LYS A 555 13.25 0.40 24.38
C LYS A 555 12.96 -0.80 23.47
N PHE A 556 11.82 -0.76 22.79
CA PHE A 556 11.34 -1.79 21.89
C PHE A 556 12.20 -1.86 20.62
N ALA A 557 12.48 -0.72 19.98
CA ALA A 557 13.40 -0.66 18.84
C ALA A 557 14.84 -1.06 19.24
N GLN A 558 15.32 -0.67 20.43
CA GLN A 558 16.61 -1.13 20.95
C GLN A 558 16.66 -2.67 21.11
N SER A 559 15.63 -3.28 21.69
CA SER A 559 15.57 -4.75 21.87
C SER A 559 15.56 -5.48 20.52
N LEU A 560 14.84 -4.94 19.53
CA LEU A 560 14.80 -5.45 18.16
C LEU A 560 16.14 -5.36 17.42
N ASP A 561 16.81 -4.21 17.49
CA ASP A 561 18.14 -4.04 16.87
C ASP A 561 19.20 -4.91 17.59
N ALA A 562 19.06 -5.17 18.89
CA ALA A 562 19.91 -6.10 19.62
C ALA A 562 19.68 -7.57 19.19
N ASP A 563 18.43 -8.01 19.07
CA ASP A 563 18.09 -9.37 18.66
C ASP A 563 18.47 -9.64 17.19
N ARG A 564 18.28 -8.66 16.29
CA ARG A 564 18.71 -8.74 14.89
C ARG A 564 20.23 -8.86 14.75
N ARG A 565 21.00 -8.18 15.61
CA ARG A 565 22.47 -8.31 15.69
C ARG A 565 22.89 -9.67 16.28
N SER A 566 22.19 -10.17 17.29
CA SER A 566 22.56 -11.43 17.98
C SER A 566 22.40 -12.67 17.10
N LYS A 567 21.50 -12.63 16.09
CA LYS A 567 21.22 -13.72 15.14
C LYS A 567 21.72 -13.47 13.72
N GLY A 568 22.74 -12.61 13.57
CA GLY A 568 23.45 -12.40 12.29
C GLY A 568 22.55 -11.89 11.14
N GLY A 569 21.60 -11.01 11.45
CA GLY A 569 20.70 -10.40 10.47
C GLY A 569 19.46 -11.22 10.09
N ARG A 570 19.34 -12.49 10.49
CA ARG A 570 18.14 -13.31 10.25
C ARG A 570 16.96 -12.88 11.12
N ARG A 571 15.74 -13.05 10.60
CA ARG A 571 14.47 -12.67 11.25
C ARG A 571 14.24 -13.49 12.52
N VAL A 572 13.80 -12.82 13.59
CA VAL A 572 13.24 -13.47 14.79
C VAL A 572 11.77 -13.80 14.51
N VAL A 573 11.37 -15.06 14.69
CA VAL A 573 10.04 -15.55 14.28
C VAL A 573 8.97 -15.25 15.34
N GLU A 574 9.27 -15.56 16.61
CA GLU A 574 8.53 -15.07 17.78
C GLU A 574 9.52 -14.43 18.76
N ALA A 575 9.11 -13.37 19.43
CA ALA A 575 9.86 -12.80 20.54
C ALA A 575 9.63 -13.64 21.81
N PRO A 576 10.57 -13.67 22.78
CA PRO A 576 10.37 -14.33 24.07
C PRO A 576 9.10 -13.81 24.76
N GLU A 577 8.37 -14.68 25.46
CA GLU A 577 7.12 -14.30 26.18
C GLU A 577 7.32 -13.10 27.13
N GLU A 578 8.50 -12.98 27.72
CA GLU A 578 8.89 -11.85 28.57
C GLU A 578 8.89 -10.50 27.83
N GLN A 579 9.15 -10.46 26.52
CA GLN A 579 9.01 -9.26 25.68
C GLN A 579 7.55 -8.99 25.27
N LEU A 580 6.63 -9.95 25.47
CA LEU A 580 5.21 -9.80 25.15
C LEU A 580 4.40 -9.17 26.30
N GLU A 581 5.00 -8.92 27.46
CA GLU A 581 4.34 -8.21 28.56
C GLU A 581 4.09 -6.71 28.24
N PRO A 582 2.89 -6.15 28.52
CA PRO A 582 2.58 -4.71 28.39
C PRO A 582 3.38 -3.74 29.28
N LYS A 583 4.44 -4.22 29.96
CA LYS A 583 5.43 -3.43 30.71
C LYS A 583 6.74 -3.21 29.94
N ASN A 584 7.00 -4.07 28.94
CA ASN A 584 8.23 -4.11 28.15
C ASN A 584 8.05 -3.54 26.73
N LEU A 585 6.78 -3.30 26.34
CA LEU A 585 6.34 -2.39 25.27
C LEU A 585 6.32 -0.93 25.78
#